data_AF-A0A4R7Z5P3-F1
#
_entry.id   AF-A0A4R7Z5P3-F1
#
_cell.length_a   1.000
_cell.length_b   1.000
_cell.length_c   1.000
_cell.angle_alpha   90.00
_cell.angle_beta   90.00
_cell.angle_gamma   90.00
#
_symmetry.space_group_name_H-M   'P 1'
#
loop_
_entity.id
_entity.type
_entity.pdbx_description
1 polymer ?
#
loop_
_entity_poly.entity_id
_entity_poly.type
_entity_poly.pdbx_seq_one_letter_code
_entity_poly.pdbx_strand_id
1 'polypeptide(L)'
;MSKANNPLAETRAIETRNEFGLSNTEAINIFEVLKYNANVSIIKMSIESGLYGLFIKKGEVQAILININTSAGRQYFTAAHEYYHLKYNINLNGKQKHLEKEADTFASYLLMPLEALNYHLKKRLTKKNKNKIDVSDCLYLENYFKISHQALILRLKLDNHIKNKEYQNLKDINITKAAKRYGYSTELYSKVKNDADIIVESDYAELAEEALEKNKISESRYNEYLIEGGYGYLVFGDEDDFHNIIFDDVYNEHKDILDELA
;
A
#
# COMPACT_ATOMS: atom_id res chain seq x y z
N MET A 1 28.63 -13.52 -4.41
CA MET A 1 28.27 -12.22 -3.81
C MET A 1 27.16 -11.59 -4.67
N SER A 2 25.89 -11.76 -4.32
CA SER A 2 24.79 -11.20 -5.13
C SER A 2 24.55 -9.73 -4.78
N LYS A 3 24.83 -8.84 -5.73
CA LYS A 3 24.46 -7.41 -5.74
C LYS A 3 22.93 -7.22 -5.86
N ALA A 4 22.17 -7.76 -4.92
CA ALA A 4 20.70 -7.62 -4.89
C ALA A 4 20.22 -6.51 -3.97
N ASN A 5 21.03 -6.13 -2.96
CA ASN A 5 20.66 -5.05 -2.05
C ASN A 5 21.11 -3.73 -2.66
N ASN A 6 20.16 -2.80 -2.86
CA ASN A 6 20.49 -1.39 -2.98
C ASN A 6 20.58 -0.85 -1.55
N PRO A 7 21.80 -0.67 -0.98
CA PRO A 7 21.95 -0.34 0.43
C PRO A 7 21.31 1.00 0.76
N LEU A 8 21.26 1.92 -0.21
CA LEU A 8 20.62 3.22 -0.04
C LEU A 8 19.10 3.10 0.17
N ALA A 9 18.42 2.24 -0.61
CA ALA A 9 16.98 2.05 -0.48
C ALA A 9 16.60 1.34 0.84
N GLU A 10 17.44 0.41 1.31
CA GLU A 10 17.31 -0.20 2.64
C GLU A 10 17.49 0.85 3.75
N THR A 11 18.55 1.65 3.70
CA THR A 11 18.78 2.73 4.68
C THR A 11 17.62 3.72 4.71
N ARG A 12 17.13 4.16 3.55
CA ARG A 12 15.97 5.07 3.45
C ARG A 12 14.71 4.48 4.08
N ALA A 13 14.49 3.17 3.92
CA ALA A 13 13.35 2.49 4.53
C ALA A 13 13.45 2.52 6.07
N ILE A 14 14.64 2.24 6.62
CA ILE A 14 14.87 2.28 8.07
C ILE A 14 14.77 3.71 8.62
N GLU A 15 15.35 4.70 7.94
CA GLU A 15 15.22 6.11 8.31
C GLU A 15 13.75 6.54 8.32
N THR A 16 12.99 6.15 7.31
CA THR A 16 11.55 6.41 7.22
C THR A 16 10.78 5.81 8.40
N ARG A 17 11.11 4.57 8.82
CA ARG A 17 10.49 3.98 10.02
C ARG A 17 10.78 4.77 11.29
N ASN A 18 12.03 5.24 11.44
CA ASN A 18 12.43 6.05 12.59
C ASN A 18 11.70 7.41 12.59
N GLU A 19 11.53 8.05 11.42
CA GLU A 19 10.75 9.28 11.28
C GLU A 19 9.28 9.08 11.67
N PHE A 20 8.72 7.91 11.39
CA PHE A 20 7.38 7.52 11.84
C PHE A 20 7.32 7.08 13.31
N GLY A 21 8.45 7.09 14.03
CA GLY A 21 8.52 6.68 15.43
C GLY A 21 8.35 5.18 15.66
N LEU A 22 8.55 4.35 14.63
CA LEU A 22 8.38 2.90 14.68
C LEU A 22 9.68 2.17 15.02
N SER A 23 9.58 1.08 15.80
CA SER A 23 10.68 0.14 15.98
C SER A 23 10.98 -0.61 14.68
N ASN A 24 12.23 -1.02 14.47
CA ASN A 24 12.63 -1.88 13.34
C ASN A 24 12.33 -3.37 13.57
N THR A 25 11.66 -3.72 14.68
CA THR A 25 11.29 -5.11 15.02
C THR A 25 9.79 -5.41 14.87
N GLU A 26 8.97 -4.40 14.62
CA GLU A 26 7.51 -4.53 14.55
C GLU A 26 6.94 -4.38 13.12
N ALA A 27 5.72 -4.86 12.91
CA ALA A 27 5.00 -4.61 11.66
C ALA A 27 4.59 -3.13 11.54
N ILE A 28 4.37 -2.66 10.31
CA ILE A 28 3.85 -1.32 10.03
C ILE A 28 2.46 -1.46 9.41
N ASN A 29 1.51 -0.64 9.87
CA ASN A 29 0.28 -0.39 9.13
C ASN A 29 0.52 0.79 8.19
N ILE A 30 0.86 0.50 6.93
CA ILE A 30 1.29 1.54 5.99
C ILE A 30 0.20 2.59 5.76
N PHE A 31 -1.08 2.20 5.69
CA PHE A 31 -2.16 3.16 5.43
C PHE A 31 -2.35 4.13 6.59
N GLU A 32 -2.34 3.64 7.83
CA GLU A 32 -2.41 4.50 9.02
C GLU A 32 -1.22 5.45 9.10
N VAL A 33 -0.01 4.94 8.88
CA VAL A 33 1.19 5.77 8.99
C VAL A 33 1.26 6.82 7.89
N LEU A 34 0.83 6.49 6.67
CA LEU A 34 0.74 7.45 5.58
C LEU A 34 -0.28 8.55 5.89
N LYS A 35 -1.45 8.18 6.41
CA LYS A 35 -2.49 9.14 6.80
C LYS A 35 -2.03 10.03 7.96
N TYR A 36 -1.65 9.43 9.09
CA TYR A 36 -1.47 10.16 10.35
C TYR A 36 -0.07 10.73 10.58
N ASN A 37 0.97 10.13 10.00
CA ASN A 37 2.35 10.59 10.19
C ASN A 37 2.92 11.31 8.97
N ALA A 38 2.48 10.97 7.76
CA ALA A 38 2.98 11.57 6.52
C ALA A 38 2.04 12.60 5.90
N ASN A 39 0.81 12.75 6.41
CA ASN A 39 -0.24 13.59 5.84
C ASN A 39 -0.50 13.27 4.35
N VAL A 40 -0.63 11.99 4.03
CA VAL A 40 -0.91 11.50 2.67
C VAL A 40 -2.30 10.90 2.63
N SER A 41 -3.14 11.45 1.75
CA SER A 41 -4.48 10.90 1.46
C SER A 41 -4.37 9.57 0.72
N ILE A 42 -5.13 8.56 1.13
CA ILE A 42 -5.19 7.28 0.41
C ILE A 42 -6.53 7.17 -0.31
N ILE A 43 -6.49 6.95 -1.61
CA ILE A 43 -7.68 6.77 -2.44
C ILE A 43 -7.63 5.36 -3.02
N LYS A 44 -8.63 4.54 -2.74
CA LYS A 44 -8.73 3.15 -3.23
C LYS A 44 -9.88 3.09 -4.22
N MET A 45 -9.59 2.77 -5.48
CA MET A 45 -10.61 2.64 -6.53
C MET A 45 -10.20 1.59 -7.57
N SER A 46 -11.15 1.21 -8.44
CA SER A 46 -10.86 0.37 -9.61
C SER A 46 -10.05 1.17 -10.62
N ILE A 47 -8.90 0.65 -11.05
CA ILE A 47 -8.10 1.23 -12.15
C ILE A 47 -8.00 0.18 -13.26
N GLU A 48 -8.45 0.54 -14.46
CA GLU A 48 -8.52 -0.38 -15.62
C GLU A 48 -7.24 -0.38 -16.48
N SER A 49 -6.37 0.63 -16.34
CA SER A 49 -5.14 0.83 -17.13
C SER A 49 -4.00 -0.17 -16.86
N GLY A 50 -4.23 -1.20 -16.04
CA GLY A 50 -3.20 -2.15 -15.61
C GLY A 50 -2.19 -1.59 -14.59
N LEU A 51 -2.33 -0.32 -14.18
CA LEU A 51 -1.53 0.28 -13.12
C LEU A 51 -1.91 -0.28 -11.74
N TYR A 52 -0.92 -0.44 -10.87
CA TYR A 52 -1.17 -0.87 -9.49
C TYR A 52 -1.48 0.29 -8.54
N GLY A 53 -0.93 1.46 -8.82
CA GLY A 53 -1.16 2.69 -8.06
C GLY A 53 -0.49 3.88 -8.74
N LEU A 54 -0.71 5.06 -8.16
CA LEU A 54 -0.17 6.35 -8.60
C LEU A 54 0.03 7.24 -7.37
N PHE A 55 1.05 8.10 -7.37
CA PHE A 55 1.17 9.19 -6.40
C PHE A 55 0.86 10.54 -7.04
N ILE A 56 0.28 11.44 -6.26
CA ILE A 56 -0.02 12.82 -6.66
C ILE A 56 0.56 13.75 -5.60
N LYS A 57 1.24 14.81 -6.04
CA LYS A 57 1.76 15.86 -5.17
C LYS A 57 1.57 17.22 -5.82
N LYS A 58 0.76 18.09 -5.20
CA LYS A 58 0.49 19.46 -5.66
C LYS A 58 0.55 20.42 -4.48
N GLY A 59 1.64 21.17 -4.38
CA GLY A 59 1.92 21.99 -3.19
C GLY A 59 2.08 21.12 -1.96
N GLU A 60 1.28 21.40 -0.92
CA GLU A 60 1.23 20.61 0.31
C GLU A 60 0.33 19.38 0.21
N VAL A 61 -0.56 19.33 -0.80
CA VAL A 61 -1.49 18.21 -1.00
C VAL A 61 -0.75 17.02 -1.57
N GLN A 62 -0.92 15.87 -0.91
CA GLN A 62 -0.27 14.61 -1.22
C GLN A 62 -1.30 13.48 -1.16
N ALA A 63 -1.36 12.67 -2.22
CA ALA A 63 -2.27 11.54 -2.29
C ALA A 63 -1.61 10.34 -2.96
N ILE A 64 -2.04 9.14 -2.58
CA ILE A 64 -1.70 7.88 -3.23
C ILE A 64 -2.99 7.17 -3.64
N LEU A 65 -3.10 6.89 -4.92
CA LEU A 65 -4.14 6.09 -5.52
C LEU A 65 -3.72 4.62 -5.54
N ILE A 66 -4.62 3.72 -5.12
CA ILE A 66 -4.38 2.28 -5.02
C ILE A 66 -5.44 1.52 -5.81
N ASN A 67 -5.00 0.63 -6.70
CA ASN A 67 -5.90 -0.19 -7.50
C ASN A 67 -6.50 -1.34 -6.66
N ILE A 68 -7.81 -1.29 -6.41
CA ILE A 68 -8.54 -2.33 -5.66
C ILE A 68 -8.68 -3.65 -6.43
N ASN A 69 -8.38 -3.67 -7.74
CA ASN A 69 -8.37 -4.89 -8.55
C ASN A 69 -7.21 -5.85 -8.22
N THR A 70 -6.35 -5.49 -7.28
CA THR A 70 -5.21 -6.29 -6.83
C THR A 70 -5.45 -6.91 -5.46
N SER A 71 -4.61 -7.88 -5.07
CA SER A 71 -4.70 -8.47 -3.73
C SER A 71 -4.34 -7.45 -2.64
N ALA A 72 -4.88 -7.60 -1.43
CA ALA A 72 -4.56 -6.66 -0.35
C ALA A 72 -3.04 -6.58 -0.11
N GLY A 73 -2.31 -7.71 -0.12
CA GLY A 73 -0.85 -7.70 0.01
C GLY A 73 -0.12 -6.94 -1.12
N ARG A 74 -0.70 -6.84 -2.31
CA ARG A 74 -0.18 -5.96 -3.38
C ARG A 74 -0.48 -4.51 -3.08
N GLN A 75 -1.69 -4.19 -2.60
CA GLN A 75 -2.08 -2.82 -2.22
C GLN A 75 -1.17 -2.24 -1.12
N TYR A 76 -0.86 -3.01 -0.07
CA TYR A 76 0.11 -2.60 0.96
C TYR A 76 1.49 -2.29 0.36
N PHE A 77 1.97 -3.14 -0.55
CA PHE A 77 3.25 -2.95 -1.23
C PHE A 77 3.23 -1.70 -2.11
N THR A 78 2.17 -1.52 -2.90
CA THR A 78 1.99 -0.34 -3.75
C THR A 78 1.97 0.93 -2.92
N ALA A 79 1.26 0.99 -1.79
CA ALA A 79 1.26 2.17 -0.92
C ALA A 79 2.68 2.54 -0.45
N ALA A 80 3.47 1.56 -0.03
CA ALA A 80 4.86 1.79 0.35
C ALA A 80 5.77 2.19 -0.83
N HIS A 81 5.52 1.62 -2.01
CA HIS A 81 6.22 1.93 -3.26
C HIS A 81 5.93 3.35 -3.73
N GLU A 82 4.66 3.74 -3.82
CA GLU A 82 4.26 5.10 -4.23
C GLU A 82 4.76 6.16 -3.22
N TYR A 83 4.78 5.82 -1.93
CA TYR A 83 5.35 6.72 -0.93
C TYR A 83 6.84 6.99 -1.13
N TYR A 84 7.61 6.01 -1.61
CA TYR A 84 9.00 6.24 -2.00
C TYR A 84 9.11 7.35 -3.03
N HIS A 85 8.27 7.31 -4.07
CA HIS A 85 8.30 8.32 -5.12
C HIS A 85 7.89 9.70 -4.59
N LEU A 86 6.83 9.75 -3.79
CA LEU A 86 6.36 10.99 -3.17
C LEU A 86 7.43 11.64 -2.27
N LYS A 87 8.19 10.83 -1.52
CA LYS A 87 9.22 11.30 -0.59
C LYS A 87 10.56 11.63 -1.26
N TYR A 88 11.01 10.81 -2.22
CA TYR A 88 12.38 10.88 -2.76
C TYR A 88 12.47 11.26 -4.25
N ASN A 89 11.35 11.32 -4.98
CA ASN A 89 11.34 11.51 -6.43
C ASN A 89 10.81 12.88 -6.89
N ILE A 90 11.01 13.93 -6.09
CA ILE A 90 10.73 15.31 -6.52
C ILE A 90 11.87 15.73 -7.46
N ASN A 91 11.61 15.76 -8.78
CA ASN A 91 12.46 16.24 -9.89
C ASN A 91 13.57 15.31 -10.42
N LEU A 92 13.25 14.25 -11.18
CA LEU A 92 14.26 13.54 -11.97
C LEU A 92 13.84 13.28 -13.43
N ASN A 93 14.33 14.15 -14.30
CA ASN A 93 14.44 13.93 -15.75
C ASN A 93 15.35 12.70 -16.02
N GLY A 94 14.76 11.56 -16.39
CA GLY A 94 15.44 10.58 -17.26
C GLY A 94 16.14 9.35 -16.66
N LYS A 95 15.90 8.94 -15.39
CA LYS A 95 16.44 7.66 -14.84
C LYS A 95 15.37 6.72 -14.23
N GLN A 96 14.24 6.59 -14.91
CA GLN A 96 13.04 5.90 -14.40
C GLN A 96 13.28 4.46 -13.92
N LYS A 97 13.98 3.61 -14.70
CA LYS A 97 14.13 2.18 -14.36
C LYS A 97 14.96 1.88 -13.09
N HIS A 98 15.95 2.70 -12.77
CA HIS A 98 16.73 2.53 -11.52
C HIS A 98 15.91 2.93 -10.30
N LEU A 99 15.02 3.92 -10.46
CA LEU A 99 14.14 4.42 -9.41
C LEU A 99 13.06 3.39 -9.03
N GLU A 100 12.45 2.71 -10.01
CA GLU A 100 11.47 1.63 -9.74
C GLU A 100 12.06 0.51 -8.87
N LYS A 101 13.30 0.10 -9.17
CA LYS A 101 13.98 -0.95 -8.38
C LYS A 101 14.31 -0.46 -6.96
N GLU A 102 14.62 0.82 -6.81
CA GLU A 102 14.80 1.44 -5.50
C GLU A 102 13.50 1.51 -4.71
N ALA A 103 12.40 1.90 -5.36
CA ALA A 103 11.06 1.93 -4.78
C ALA A 103 10.63 0.53 -4.32
N ASP A 104 10.84 -0.49 -5.15
CA ASP A 104 10.57 -1.89 -4.78
C ASP A 104 11.40 -2.36 -3.58
N THR A 105 12.69 -2.01 -3.57
CA THR A 105 13.59 -2.35 -2.46
C THR A 105 13.16 -1.64 -1.19
N PHE A 106 12.91 -0.34 -1.27
CA PHE A 106 12.42 0.49 -0.17
C PHE A 106 11.12 -0.07 0.40
N ALA A 107 10.10 -0.30 -0.44
CA ALA A 107 8.81 -0.82 -0.02
C ALA A 107 8.95 -2.17 0.70
N SER A 108 9.80 -3.06 0.17
CA SER A 108 10.07 -4.34 0.80
C SER A 108 10.68 -4.21 2.20
N TYR A 109 11.66 -3.32 2.39
CA TYR A 109 12.33 -3.13 3.67
C TYR A 109 11.51 -2.27 4.65
N LEU A 110 10.67 -1.36 4.15
CA LEU A 110 9.77 -0.54 4.96
C LEU A 110 8.70 -1.43 5.61
N LEU A 111 8.07 -2.31 4.81
CA LEU A 111 7.04 -3.23 5.28
C LEU A 111 7.60 -4.38 6.11
N MET A 112 8.76 -4.92 5.72
CA MET A 112 9.41 -6.03 6.40
C MET A 112 10.92 -5.77 6.56
N PRO A 113 11.32 -5.04 7.62
CA PRO A 113 12.72 -4.84 7.94
C PRO A 113 13.45 -6.17 8.19
N LEU A 114 14.73 -6.23 7.83
CA LEU A 114 15.55 -7.43 8.05
C LEU A 114 15.60 -7.81 9.54
N GLU A 115 15.67 -6.82 10.43
CA GLU A 115 15.67 -7.04 11.88
C GLU A 115 14.35 -7.67 12.36
N ALA A 116 13.20 -7.13 11.96
CA ALA A 116 11.90 -7.71 12.25
C ALA A 116 11.74 -9.13 11.70
N LEU A 117 12.13 -9.37 10.44
CA LEU A 117 12.07 -10.69 9.82
C LEU A 117 12.89 -11.70 10.64
N ASN A 118 14.13 -11.36 10.98
CA ASN A 118 15.02 -12.19 11.79
C ASN A 118 14.41 -12.50 13.16
N TYR A 119 13.91 -11.47 13.85
CA TYR A 119 13.33 -11.60 15.18
C TYR A 119 12.11 -12.53 15.18
N HIS A 120 11.14 -12.27 14.29
CA HIS A 120 9.91 -13.05 14.22
C HIS A 120 10.15 -14.48 13.74
N LEU A 121 11.05 -14.66 12.78
CA LEU A 121 11.43 -15.99 12.30
C LEU A 121 12.09 -16.81 13.40
N LYS A 122 13.11 -16.26 14.08
CA LYS A 122 13.79 -16.93 15.20
C LYS A 122 12.81 -17.31 16.30
N LYS A 123 11.99 -16.36 16.74
CA LYS A 123 10.98 -16.57 17.79
C LYS A 123 10.02 -17.72 17.42
N ARG A 124 9.57 -17.75 16.16
CA ARG A 124 8.63 -18.76 15.68
C ARG A 124 9.24 -20.16 15.57
N LEU A 125 10.45 -20.26 15.00
CA LEU A 125 11.15 -21.53 14.82
C LEU A 125 11.52 -22.17 16.17
N THR A 126 12.01 -21.36 17.12
CA THR A 126 12.28 -21.81 18.50
C THR A 126 11.01 -22.33 19.17
N LYS A 127 9.90 -21.59 19.10
CA LYS A 127 8.62 -22.02 19.71
C LYS A 127 8.14 -23.38 19.18
N LYS A 128 8.45 -23.70 17.92
CA LYS A 128 8.05 -24.95 17.25
C LYS A 128 9.11 -26.05 17.32
N ASN A 129 10.24 -25.84 17.99
CA ASN A 129 11.38 -26.77 18.03
C ASN A 129 11.79 -27.29 16.65
N LYS A 130 11.95 -26.40 15.67
CA LYS A 130 12.36 -26.76 14.32
C LYS A 130 13.36 -25.77 13.74
N ASN A 131 14.10 -26.21 12.73
CA ASN A 131 15.16 -25.44 12.06
C ASN A 131 14.88 -25.15 10.58
N LYS A 132 13.71 -25.56 10.07
CA LYS A 132 13.30 -25.34 8.68
C LYS A 132 11.99 -24.55 8.61
N ILE A 133 11.96 -23.65 7.65
CA ILE A 133 10.79 -22.83 7.32
C ILE A 133 9.82 -23.70 6.51
N ASP A 134 8.55 -23.70 6.91
CA ASP A 134 7.47 -24.31 6.15
C ASP A 134 6.34 -23.30 5.87
N VAL A 135 5.34 -23.74 5.11
CA VAL A 135 4.19 -22.91 4.72
C VAL A 135 3.48 -22.27 5.91
N SER A 136 3.45 -22.93 7.07
CA SER A 136 2.78 -22.39 8.24
C SER A 136 3.55 -21.19 8.81
N ASP A 137 4.86 -21.12 8.64
CA ASP A 137 5.65 -19.95 9.02
C ASP A 137 5.53 -18.82 8.01
N CYS A 138 5.47 -19.16 6.73
CA CYS A 138 5.21 -18.20 5.66
C CYS A 138 3.87 -17.48 5.89
N LEU A 139 2.78 -18.23 6.11
CA LEU A 139 1.46 -17.66 6.40
C LEU A 139 1.47 -16.72 7.60
N TYR A 140 2.21 -17.05 8.67
CA TYR A 140 2.32 -16.17 9.83
C TYR A 140 3.04 -14.86 9.51
N LEU A 141 4.18 -14.93 8.82
CA LEU A 141 4.97 -13.74 8.50
C LEU A 141 4.25 -12.86 7.47
N GLU A 142 3.63 -13.46 6.45
CA GLU A 142 2.81 -12.75 5.46
C GLU A 142 1.68 -11.96 6.12
N ASN A 143 0.93 -12.59 7.02
CA ASN A 143 -0.19 -11.94 7.70
C ASN A 143 0.25 -10.91 8.73
N TYR A 144 1.42 -11.11 9.35
CA TYR A 144 2.01 -10.17 10.30
C TYR A 144 2.51 -8.91 9.59
N PHE A 145 3.28 -9.04 8.52
CA PHE A 145 3.84 -7.91 7.76
C PHE A 145 2.91 -7.37 6.66
N LYS A 146 1.75 -8.00 6.45
CA LYS A 146 0.80 -7.66 5.38
C LYS A 146 1.42 -7.68 3.97
N ILE A 147 2.27 -8.67 3.71
CA ILE A 147 2.96 -8.84 2.42
C ILE A 147 2.47 -10.07 1.65
N SER A 148 2.61 -10.03 0.32
CA SER A 148 2.30 -11.19 -0.51
C SER A 148 3.26 -12.37 -0.26
N HIS A 149 2.77 -13.59 -0.56
CA HIS A 149 3.59 -14.81 -0.50
C HIS A 149 4.88 -14.68 -1.32
N GLN A 150 4.78 -14.15 -2.53
CA GLN A 150 5.92 -13.97 -3.44
C GLN A 150 6.97 -13.00 -2.90
N ALA A 151 6.54 -11.91 -2.26
CA ALA A 151 7.44 -10.95 -1.62
C ALA A 151 8.19 -11.60 -0.45
N LEU A 152 7.49 -12.36 0.42
CA LEU A 152 8.13 -13.05 1.53
C LEU A 152 9.17 -14.07 1.08
N ILE A 153 8.81 -14.98 0.16
CA ILE A 153 9.74 -16.04 -0.27
C ILE A 153 10.98 -15.46 -0.97
N LEU A 154 10.82 -14.36 -1.71
CA LEU A 154 11.93 -13.65 -2.33
C LEU A 154 12.85 -13.09 -1.24
N ARG A 155 12.30 -12.46 -0.20
CA ARG A 155 13.06 -11.93 0.92
C ARG A 155 13.78 -13.01 1.72
N LEU A 156 13.11 -14.10 2.06
CA LEU A 156 13.74 -15.26 2.69
C LEU A 156 14.91 -15.80 1.84
N LYS A 157 14.80 -15.75 0.51
CA LYS A 157 15.87 -16.18 -0.40
C LYS A 157 17.04 -15.19 -0.45
N LEU A 158 16.76 -13.89 -0.56
CA LEU A 158 17.76 -12.83 -0.65
C LEU A 158 18.54 -12.65 0.67
N ASP A 159 17.84 -12.78 1.79
CA ASP A 159 18.40 -12.67 3.15
C ASP A 159 19.02 -14.00 3.63
N ASN A 160 19.15 -15.00 2.75
CA ASN A 160 19.78 -16.30 2.99
C ASN A 160 19.12 -17.17 4.08
N HIS A 161 17.83 -16.97 4.36
CA HIS A 161 17.06 -17.84 5.23
C HIS A 161 16.69 -19.19 4.59
N ILE A 162 16.59 -19.23 3.26
CA ILE A 162 16.27 -20.44 2.51
C ILE A 162 17.20 -20.66 1.31
N LYS A 163 17.43 -21.93 0.97
CA LYS A 163 18.17 -22.35 -0.22
C LYS A 163 17.27 -22.30 -1.46
N ASN A 164 17.88 -22.39 -2.64
CA ASN A 164 17.13 -22.33 -3.91
C ASN A 164 16.06 -23.42 -4.02
N LYS A 165 16.36 -24.64 -3.54
CA LYS A 165 15.38 -25.75 -3.52
C LYS A 165 14.15 -25.43 -2.66
N GLU A 166 14.35 -24.84 -1.49
CA GLU A 166 13.26 -24.44 -0.59
C GLU A 166 12.46 -23.28 -1.18
N TYR A 167 13.13 -22.32 -1.82
CA TYR A 167 12.47 -21.24 -2.56
C TYR A 167 11.52 -21.76 -3.63
N GLN A 168 11.95 -22.69 -4.50
CA GLN A 168 11.07 -23.25 -5.54
C GLN A 168 9.89 -24.01 -4.91
N ASN A 169 10.16 -24.84 -3.90
CA ASN A 169 9.12 -25.60 -3.22
C ASN A 169 8.04 -24.70 -2.58
N LEU A 170 8.45 -23.57 -1.99
CA LEU A 170 7.51 -22.62 -1.38
C LEU A 170 6.77 -21.83 -2.46
N LYS A 171 7.48 -21.37 -3.50
CA LYS A 171 6.91 -20.58 -4.60
C LYS A 171 5.72 -21.25 -5.28
N ASP A 172 5.76 -22.57 -5.44
CA ASP A 172 4.74 -23.35 -6.15
C ASP A 172 3.52 -23.70 -5.29
N ILE A 173 3.50 -23.27 -4.02
CA ILE A 173 2.37 -23.53 -3.12
C ILE A 173 1.16 -22.69 -3.53
N ASN A 174 -0.01 -23.34 -3.61
CA ASN A 174 -1.28 -22.63 -3.63
C ASN A 174 -1.54 -22.00 -2.23
N ILE A 175 -1.08 -20.77 -2.05
CA ILE A 175 -1.09 -20.11 -0.75
C ILE A 175 -2.51 -19.86 -0.24
N THR A 176 -3.46 -19.54 -1.12
CA THR A 176 -4.88 -19.34 -0.75
C THR A 176 -5.49 -20.62 -0.17
N LYS A 177 -5.22 -21.78 -0.78
CA LYS A 177 -5.67 -23.07 -0.23
C LYS A 177 -4.98 -23.40 1.09
N ALA A 178 -3.70 -23.08 1.22
CA ALA A 178 -2.97 -23.25 2.47
C ALA A 178 -3.55 -22.35 3.58
N ALA A 179 -3.79 -21.07 3.31
CA ALA A 179 -4.38 -20.12 4.25
C ALA A 179 -5.69 -20.65 4.83
N LYS A 180 -6.62 -21.09 3.98
CA LYS A 180 -7.89 -21.72 4.42
C LYS A 180 -7.67 -22.92 5.34
N ARG A 181 -6.78 -23.84 4.94
CA ARG A 181 -6.48 -25.06 5.74
C ARG A 181 -5.88 -24.74 7.11
N TYR A 182 -5.13 -23.66 7.22
CA TYR A 182 -4.48 -23.22 8.47
C TYR A 182 -5.32 -22.18 9.24
N GLY A 183 -6.53 -21.83 8.79
CA GLY A 183 -7.43 -20.91 9.49
C GLY A 183 -7.11 -19.42 9.33
N TYR A 184 -6.36 -19.03 8.29
CA TYR A 184 -6.10 -17.63 7.97
C TYR A 184 -7.16 -17.06 7.00
N SER A 185 -7.44 -15.75 7.12
CA SER A 185 -8.21 -15.02 6.09
C SER A 185 -7.50 -15.14 4.73
N THR A 186 -8.30 -15.19 3.66
CA THR A 186 -7.75 -15.20 2.29
C THR A 186 -7.60 -13.81 1.67
N GLU A 187 -8.08 -12.76 2.33
CA GLU A 187 -8.10 -11.39 1.81
C GLU A 187 -6.72 -10.87 1.40
N LEU A 188 -5.67 -11.27 2.14
CA LEU A 188 -4.29 -10.90 1.80
C LEU A 188 -3.86 -11.38 0.40
N TYR A 189 -4.46 -12.48 -0.07
CA TYR A 189 -4.09 -13.21 -1.28
C TYR A 189 -5.11 -13.07 -2.42
N SER A 190 -6.25 -12.45 -2.17
CA SER A 190 -7.32 -12.28 -3.15
C SER A 190 -7.59 -10.80 -3.41
N LYS A 191 -8.15 -10.49 -4.58
CA LYS A 191 -8.75 -9.17 -4.85
C LYS A 191 -9.69 -8.81 -3.70
N VAL A 192 -9.61 -7.58 -3.24
CA VAL A 192 -10.53 -7.06 -2.21
C VAL A 192 -11.92 -7.02 -2.82
N LYS A 193 -12.88 -7.64 -2.14
CA LYS A 193 -14.30 -7.46 -2.46
C LYS A 193 -14.74 -6.20 -1.74
N ASN A 194 -15.11 -5.19 -2.50
CA ASN A 194 -15.70 -3.99 -1.96
C ASN A 194 -16.88 -3.62 -2.83
N ASP A 195 -17.99 -3.26 -2.18
CA ASP A 195 -19.19 -2.83 -2.87
C ASP A 195 -19.12 -1.33 -3.20
N ALA A 196 -18.27 -0.57 -2.48
CA ALA A 196 -17.98 0.83 -2.80
C ALA A 196 -16.96 0.96 -3.94
N ASP A 197 -17.30 1.79 -4.92
CA ASP A 197 -16.45 2.09 -6.10
C ASP A 197 -15.17 2.85 -5.72
N ILE A 198 -15.24 3.70 -4.69
CA ILE A 198 -14.15 4.54 -4.22
C ILE A 198 -14.16 4.59 -2.68
N ILE A 199 -13.01 4.36 -2.05
CA ILE A 199 -12.78 4.66 -0.64
C ILE A 199 -11.72 5.76 -0.54
N VAL A 200 -12.03 6.84 0.18
CA VAL A 200 -11.10 7.91 0.50
C VAL A 200 -10.77 7.88 2.00
N GLU A 201 -9.48 7.73 2.31
CA GLU A 201 -8.94 7.83 3.66
C GLU A 201 -8.08 9.10 3.74
N SER A 202 -8.69 10.21 4.13
CA SER A 202 -8.01 11.50 4.32
C SER A 202 -8.57 12.28 5.52
N ASP A 203 -7.99 13.43 5.81
CA ASP A 203 -8.51 14.46 6.73
C ASP A 203 -9.39 15.50 5.99
N TYR A 204 -9.63 15.30 4.69
CA TYR A 204 -10.29 16.30 3.84
C TYR A 204 -11.68 16.69 4.34
N ALA A 205 -12.51 15.71 4.73
CA ALA A 205 -13.84 15.99 5.29
C ALA A 205 -13.75 16.76 6.63
N GLU A 206 -12.77 16.44 7.47
CA GLU A 206 -12.52 17.16 8.72
C GLU A 206 -12.08 18.60 8.46
N LEU A 207 -11.19 18.83 7.49
CA LEU A 207 -10.77 20.18 7.09
C LEU A 207 -11.93 21.01 6.50
N ALA A 208 -12.83 20.38 5.73
CA ALA A 208 -14.03 21.02 5.21
C ALA A 208 -14.98 21.44 6.35
N GLU A 209 -15.18 20.56 7.34
CA GLU A 209 -15.97 20.84 8.54
C GLU A 209 -15.37 22.02 9.33
N GLU A 210 -14.07 21.99 9.62
CA GLU A 210 -13.40 23.07 10.33
C GLU A 210 -13.51 24.41 9.58
N ALA A 211 -13.42 24.38 8.25
CA ALA A 211 -13.57 25.58 7.43
C ALA A 211 -15.00 26.15 7.51
N LEU A 212 -16.01 25.29 7.55
CA LEU A 212 -17.41 25.68 7.75
C LEU A 212 -17.62 26.26 9.16
N GLU A 213 -17.19 25.57 10.21
CA GLU A 213 -17.28 26.04 11.61
C GLU A 213 -16.60 27.40 11.82
N LYS A 214 -15.45 27.61 11.15
CA LYS A 214 -14.69 28.87 11.18
C LYS A 214 -15.26 29.93 10.24
N ASN A 215 -16.41 29.70 9.61
CA ASN A 215 -17.07 30.59 8.63
C ASN A 215 -16.15 31.01 7.46
N LYS A 216 -15.20 30.16 7.08
CA LYS A 216 -14.32 30.40 5.92
C LYS A 216 -14.98 30.02 4.60
N ILE A 217 -15.97 29.13 4.65
CA ILE A 217 -16.76 28.67 3.50
C ILE A 217 -18.25 28.71 3.86
N SER A 218 -19.11 28.74 2.84
CA SER A 218 -20.56 28.58 3.02
C SER A 218 -20.94 27.10 3.09
N GLU A 219 -22.14 26.81 3.61
CA GLU A 219 -22.71 25.46 3.61
C GLU A 219 -22.79 24.85 2.20
N SER A 220 -23.16 25.66 1.19
CA SER A 220 -23.15 25.22 -0.21
C SER A 220 -21.75 24.82 -0.70
N ARG A 221 -20.71 25.56 -0.28
CA ARG A 221 -19.33 25.25 -0.67
C ARG A 221 -18.79 24.03 0.08
N TYR A 222 -19.20 23.84 1.33
CA TYR A 222 -18.91 22.63 2.10
C TYR A 222 -19.48 21.38 1.43
N ASN A 223 -20.75 21.41 1.01
CA ASN A 223 -21.38 20.29 0.31
C ASN A 223 -20.67 19.97 -1.02
N GLU A 224 -20.33 21.01 -1.81
CA GLU A 224 -19.55 20.87 -3.05
C GLU A 224 -18.19 20.18 -2.79
N TYR A 225 -17.45 20.63 -1.77
CA TYR A 225 -16.19 20.00 -1.38
C TYR A 225 -16.35 18.55 -0.97
N LEU A 226 -17.34 18.20 -0.14
CA LEU A 226 -17.57 16.81 0.25
C LEU A 226 -17.90 15.92 -0.96
N ILE A 227 -18.70 16.42 -1.89
CA ILE A 227 -19.02 15.70 -3.13
C ILE A 227 -17.75 15.46 -3.95
N GLU A 228 -17.02 16.53 -4.31
CA GLU A 228 -15.80 16.44 -5.10
C GLU A 228 -14.70 15.61 -4.42
N GLY A 229 -14.65 15.63 -3.08
CA GLY A 229 -13.69 14.89 -2.27
C GLY A 229 -13.99 13.39 -2.12
N GLY A 230 -15.07 12.88 -2.72
CA GLY A 230 -15.47 11.47 -2.60
C GLY A 230 -16.21 11.14 -1.29
N TYR A 231 -16.75 12.16 -0.62
CA TYR A 231 -17.49 12.07 0.64
C TYR A 231 -18.97 12.42 0.49
N GLY A 232 -19.53 12.42 -0.73
CA GLY A 232 -20.91 12.87 -0.91
C GLY A 232 -21.97 11.96 -0.28
N TYR A 233 -21.63 10.75 0.16
CA TYR A 233 -22.50 9.97 1.05
C TYR A 233 -22.82 10.70 2.37
N LEU A 234 -21.92 11.59 2.85
CA LEU A 234 -22.16 12.47 4.00
C LEU A 234 -23.17 13.58 3.67
N VAL A 235 -23.30 13.96 2.39
CA VAL A 235 -24.19 15.03 1.93
C VAL A 235 -25.57 14.50 1.57
N PHE A 236 -25.62 13.38 0.84
CA PHE A 236 -26.86 12.84 0.27
C PHE A 236 -27.55 11.81 1.15
N GLY A 237 -26.81 11.13 2.04
CA GLY A 237 -27.33 10.00 2.82
C GLY A 237 -27.55 8.74 1.96
N ASP A 238 -27.01 7.61 2.41
CA ASP A 238 -26.89 6.30 1.72
C ASP A 238 -26.20 6.32 0.33
N GLU A 239 -25.38 5.30 0.07
CA GLU A 239 -24.40 5.24 -1.03
C GLU A 239 -25.02 5.17 -2.45
N ASP A 240 -26.31 4.80 -2.57
CA ASP A 240 -26.95 4.49 -3.86
C ASP A 240 -27.26 5.72 -4.75
N ASP A 241 -27.47 6.91 -4.17
CA ASP A 241 -27.82 8.12 -4.94
C ASP A 241 -26.60 8.90 -5.48
N PHE A 242 -25.40 8.61 -4.97
CA PHE A 242 -24.16 9.32 -5.30
C PHE A 242 -23.49 8.84 -6.60
N HIS A 243 -23.70 7.56 -6.95
CA HIS A 243 -23.00 6.87 -8.04
C HIS A 243 -23.21 7.47 -9.45
N ASN A 244 -24.31 8.21 -9.67
CA ASN A 244 -24.64 8.73 -11.00
C ASN A 244 -24.01 10.11 -11.31
N ILE A 245 -23.39 10.80 -10.35
CA ILE A 245 -22.95 12.20 -10.54
C ILE A 245 -21.45 12.29 -10.86
N ILE A 246 -20.59 11.53 -10.17
CA ILE A 246 -19.13 11.71 -10.30
C ILE A 246 -18.54 11.09 -11.57
N PHE A 247 -19.09 9.96 -12.05
CA PHE A 247 -18.55 9.28 -13.23
C PHE A 247 -18.79 10.07 -14.54
N ASP A 248 -19.90 10.79 -14.64
CA ASP A 248 -20.22 11.57 -15.84
C ASP A 248 -19.42 12.89 -15.90
N ASP A 249 -19.17 13.57 -14.78
CA ASP A 249 -18.49 14.87 -14.81
C ASP A 249 -16.96 14.74 -14.96
N VAL A 250 -16.31 13.81 -14.24
CA VAL A 250 -14.84 13.65 -14.27
C VAL A 250 -14.37 13.01 -15.59
N TYR A 251 -15.15 12.08 -16.15
CA TYR A 251 -14.82 11.49 -17.46
C TYR A 251 -14.97 12.51 -18.59
N ASN A 252 -15.97 13.40 -18.52
CA ASN A 252 -16.20 14.40 -19.56
C ASN A 252 -15.22 15.58 -19.51
N GLU A 253 -14.70 15.97 -18.33
CA GLU A 253 -13.75 17.08 -18.21
C GLU A 253 -12.29 16.72 -18.58
N HIS A 254 -11.91 15.45 -18.54
CA HIS A 254 -10.51 15.03 -18.72
C HIS A 254 -10.26 14.02 -19.84
N LYS A 255 -11.27 13.78 -20.68
CA LYS A 255 -11.21 12.88 -21.84
C LYS A 255 -10.01 13.18 -22.77
N ASP A 256 -9.74 14.46 -23.00
CA ASP A 256 -8.66 14.90 -23.91
C ASP A 256 -7.25 14.57 -23.38
N ILE A 257 -7.07 14.43 -22.06
CA ILE A 257 -5.78 14.10 -21.43
C ILE A 257 -5.54 12.59 -21.38
N LEU A 258 -6.62 11.79 -21.30
CA LEU A 258 -6.55 10.33 -21.21
C LEU A 258 -6.38 9.68 -22.60
N ASP A 259 -6.93 10.28 -23.66
CA ASP A 259 -6.80 9.76 -25.03
C ASP A 259 -5.40 10.01 -25.66
N GLU A 260 -4.58 10.93 -25.13
CA GLU A 260 -3.19 11.15 -25.56
C GLU A 260 -2.18 10.17 -24.95
N LEU A 261 -2.60 9.30 -24.02
CA LEU A 261 -1.73 8.31 -23.35
C LEU A 261 -2.08 6.85 -23.70
N ALA A 262 -2.91 6.62 -24.73
CA ALA A 262 -3.13 5.32 -25.36
C ALA A 262 -2.26 5.12 -26.61
#